data_AF-A0A0T7P7U6-F1
#
_entry.id   AF-A0A0T7P7U6-F1
#
_cell.length_a   1.000
_cell.length_b   1.000
_cell.length_c   1.000
_cell.angle_alpha   90.00
_cell.angle_beta   90.00
_cell.angle_gamma   90.00
#
_symmetry.space_group_name_H-M   'P 1'
#
loop_
_entity.id
_entity.type
_entity.pdbx_description
1 polymer ?
#
loop_
_entity_poly.entity_id
_entity_poly.type
_entity_poly.pdbx_seq_one_letter_code
_entity_poly.pdbx_strand_id
1 'polypeptide(L)'
;MTLLIVCLLFRKSINTLIDKVIKVKAKDFEVEFSAKLATVRREFKNHYSDKTMHLQHDISEPFAQSCILANINPEAAVLVSWRELELTAITAAAIRQLPILGESLNRASGIAAMKSLAPVYLSDSDKDYYESIGDLVKLIRYGELVDTKSANEFIELASSLSEYITKQVINPT
;
A
#
# COMPACT_ATOMS: atom_id res chain seq x y z
N MET A 1 52.28 -6.41 -7.46
CA MET A 1 51.99 -7.14 -6.19
C MET A 1 51.55 -6.23 -5.05
N THR A 2 52.08 -5.03 -4.90
CA THR A 2 51.73 -4.07 -3.84
C THR A 2 50.25 -3.66 -3.79
N LEU A 3 49.60 -3.48 -4.94
CA LEU A 3 48.17 -3.13 -5.01
C LEU A 3 47.25 -4.21 -4.40
N LEU A 4 47.59 -5.48 -4.61
CA LEU A 4 46.83 -6.64 -4.11
C LEU A 4 46.90 -6.75 -2.58
N ILE A 5 48.06 -6.41 -2.01
CA ILE A 5 48.29 -6.41 -0.56
C ILE A 5 47.51 -5.28 0.11
N VAL A 6 47.45 -4.10 -0.52
CA VAL A 6 46.64 -2.97 -0.05
C VAL A 6 45.14 -3.32 -0.09
N CYS A 7 44.64 -3.93 -1.17
CA CYS A 7 43.25 -4.39 -1.22
C CYS A 7 42.93 -5.44 -0.15
N LEU A 8 43.86 -6.35 0.18
CA LEU A 8 43.69 -7.35 1.24
C LEU A 8 43.68 -6.73 2.64
N LEU A 9 44.55 -5.75 2.92
CA LEU A 9 44.63 -5.05 4.21
C LEU A 9 43.38 -4.21 4.49
N PHE A 10 42.83 -3.56 3.46
CA PHE A 10 41.66 -2.70 3.61
C PHE A 10 40.32 -3.41 3.39
N ARG A 11 40.31 -4.69 2.97
CA ARG A 11 39.07 -5.46 2.73
C ARG A 11 38.08 -5.38 3.89
N LYS A 12 38.57 -5.53 5.12
CA LYS A 12 37.73 -5.52 6.33
C LYS A 12 37.13 -4.13 6.59
N SER A 13 37.95 -3.09 6.45
CA SER A 13 37.52 -1.69 6.63
C SER A 13 36.56 -1.23 5.53
N ILE A 14 36.81 -1.63 4.28
CA ILE A 14 35.94 -1.35 3.13
C ILE A 14 34.58 -2.02 3.30
N ASN A 15 34.55 -3.30 3.65
CA ASN A 15 33.28 -4.00 3.90
C ASN A 15 32.48 -3.34 5.02
N THR A 16 33.14 -2.94 6.11
CA THR A 16 32.46 -2.25 7.23
C THR A 16 31.92 -0.88 6.81
N LEU A 17 32.61 -0.18 5.90
CA LEU A 17 32.15 1.10 5.35
C LEU A 17 30.94 0.89 4.44
N ILE A 18 30.99 -0.13 3.58
CA ILE A 18 29.89 -0.52 2.69
C ILE A 18 28.65 -0.87 3.53
N ASP A 19 28.78 -1.68 4.59
CA ASP A 19 27.68 -2.04 5.47
C ASP A 19 27.05 -0.81 6.15
N LYS A 20 27.88 0.14 6.59
CA LYS A 20 27.40 1.41 7.16
C LYS A 20 26.67 2.28 6.13
N VAL A 21 27.21 2.38 4.91
CA VAL A 21 26.57 3.15 3.82
C VAL A 21 25.25 2.52 3.40
N ILE A 22 25.20 1.19 3.29
CA ILE A 22 23.95 0.45 3.02
C ILE A 22 22.94 0.71 4.13
N LYS A 23 23.35 0.63 5.40
CA LYS A 23 22.46 0.86 6.55
C LYS A 23 21.93 2.30 6.62
N VAL A 24 22.74 3.29 6.28
CA VAL A 24 22.29 4.70 6.22
C VAL A 24 21.31 4.91 5.07
N LYS A 25 21.63 4.41 3.87
CA LYS A 25 20.71 4.49 2.72
C LYS A 25 19.39 3.79 2.99
N ALA A 26 19.42 2.58 3.55
CA ALA A 26 18.22 1.83 3.92
C ALA A 26 17.32 2.64 4.87
N LYS A 27 17.92 3.32 5.85
CA LYS A 27 17.20 4.18 6.78
C LYS A 27 16.60 5.41 6.11
N ASP A 28 17.31 6.05 5.18
CA ASP A 28 16.78 7.20 4.45
C ASP A 28 15.57 6.81 3.57
N PHE A 29 15.62 5.62 2.97
CA PHE A 29 14.54 5.04 2.19
C PHE A 29 13.31 4.69 3.06
N GLU A 30 13.50 3.97 4.17
CA GLU A 30 12.42 3.66 5.14
C GLU A 30 11.70 4.92 5.66
N VAL A 31 12.45 6.02 5.84
CA VAL A 31 11.91 7.29 6.32
C VAL A 31 10.95 7.93 5.32
N GLU A 32 11.20 7.83 4.00
CA GLU A 32 10.32 8.43 3.00
C GLU A 32 8.94 7.75 2.95
N PHE A 33 8.93 6.41 2.91
CA PHE A 33 7.67 5.64 2.93
C PHE A 33 6.87 5.94 4.20
N SER A 34 7.52 5.86 5.37
CA SER A 34 6.88 6.08 6.66
C SER A 34 6.30 7.48 6.80
N ALA A 35 7.02 8.51 6.32
CA ALA A 35 6.56 9.90 6.38
C ALA A 35 5.34 10.15 5.49
N LYS A 36 5.34 9.60 4.27
CA LYS A 36 4.20 9.71 3.36
C LYS A 36 3.00 8.93 3.90
N LEU A 37 3.21 7.71 4.41
CA LEU A 37 2.15 6.91 5.02
C LEU A 37 1.49 7.63 6.20
N ALA A 38 2.29 8.25 7.08
CA ALA A 38 1.76 9.03 8.21
C ALA A 38 0.91 10.23 7.75
N THR A 39 1.24 10.82 6.60
CA THR A 39 0.48 11.92 6.00
C THR A 39 -0.86 11.42 5.48
N VAL A 40 -0.86 10.38 4.63
CA VAL A 40 -2.08 9.77 4.09
C VAL A 40 -2.99 9.28 5.21
N ARG A 41 -2.43 8.65 6.25
CA ARG A 41 -3.20 8.14 7.40
C ARG A 41 -3.89 9.27 8.18
N ARG A 42 -3.22 10.43 8.32
CA ARG A 42 -3.81 11.60 9.00
C ARG A 42 -4.98 12.15 8.20
N GLU A 43 -4.81 12.29 6.88
CA GLU A 43 -5.86 12.77 6.00
C GLU A 43 -7.04 11.81 5.98
N PHE A 44 -6.79 10.50 5.91
CA PHE A 44 -7.82 9.47 6.02
C PHE A 44 -8.62 9.61 7.33
N LYS A 45 -7.94 9.68 8.47
CA LYS A 45 -8.63 9.84 9.76
C LYS A 45 -9.50 11.09 9.80
N ASN A 46 -9.02 12.22 9.27
CA ASN A 46 -9.79 13.46 9.23
C ASN A 46 -11.05 13.34 8.34
N HIS A 47 -10.97 12.60 7.23
CA HIS A 47 -12.08 12.46 6.30
C HIS A 47 -13.14 11.45 6.75
N TYR A 48 -12.72 10.37 7.41
CA TYR A 48 -13.62 9.28 7.83
C TYR A 48 -14.01 9.33 9.32
N SER A 49 -13.59 10.35 10.08
CA SER A 49 -13.78 10.47 11.55
C SER A 49 -15.24 10.39 12.03
N ASP A 50 -16.22 10.80 11.21
CA ASP A 50 -17.64 10.86 11.61
C ASP A 50 -18.47 9.64 11.18
N LYS A 51 -17.92 8.74 10.35
CA LYS A 51 -18.56 7.47 10.00
C LYS A 51 -18.00 6.42 10.95
N THR A 52 -18.74 6.09 12.02
CA THR A 52 -18.41 5.01 12.96
C THR A 52 -18.03 3.73 12.21
N MET A 53 -16.73 3.52 12.04
CA MET A 53 -16.11 2.30 11.53
C MET A 53 -16.17 1.26 12.64
N HIS A 54 -17.34 0.68 12.87
CA HIS A 54 -17.40 -0.65 13.45
C HIS A 54 -17.36 -1.64 12.29
N LEU A 55 -16.17 -2.23 12.13
CA LEU A 55 -15.79 -3.16 11.08
C LEU A 55 -16.62 -4.46 11.22
N GLN A 56 -17.27 -4.89 10.13
CA GLN A 56 -17.82 -6.25 10.05
C GLN A 56 -16.74 -7.20 9.54
N HIS A 57 -16.61 -8.34 10.20
CA HIS A 57 -15.44 -9.21 10.24
C HIS A 57 -15.14 -10.00 8.93
N ASP A 58 -15.96 -9.87 7.89
CA ASP A 58 -15.91 -10.74 6.69
C ASP A 58 -14.85 -10.38 5.64
N ILE A 59 -14.20 -9.20 5.72
CA ILE A 59 -13.11 -8.80 4.79
C ILE A 59 -11.72 -9.08 5.41
N SER A 60 -11.68 -9.62 6.63
CA SER A 60 -10.45 -9.75 7.41
C SER A 60 -9.48 -10.82 6.89
N GLU A 61 -9.96 -11.86 6.20
CA GLU A 61 -9.16 -13.03 5.86
C GLU A 61 -8.03 -12.75 4.84
N PRO A 62 -8.26 -12.02 3.73
CA PRO A 62 -7.19 -11.67 2.78
C PRO A 62 -6.12 -10.74 3.39
N PHE A 63 -6.54 -9.78 4.24
CA PHE A 63 -5.61 -8.86 4.89
C PHE A 63 -4.85 -9.52 6.07
N ALA A 64 -5.42 -10.54 6.72
CA ALA A 64 -4.73 -11.31 7.77
C ALA A 64 -3.46 -12.00 7.26
N GLN A 65 -3.48 -12.51 6.02
CA GLN A 65 -2.28 -13.08 5.39
C GLN A 65 -1.20 -12.02 5.14
N SER A 66 -1.60 -10.79 4.81
CA SER A 66 -0.67 -9.66 4.66
C SER A 66 0.00 -9.30 5.99
N CYS A 67 -0.71 -9.35 7.12
CA CYS A 67 -0.12 -9.13 8.44
C CYS A 67 0.96 -10.18 8.78
N ILE A 68 0.75 -11.44 8.39
CA ILE A 68 1.77 -12.49 8.56
C ILE A 68 2.99 -12.19 7.68
N LEU A 69 2.76 -11.82 6.41
CA LEU A 69 3.81 -11.47 5.46
C LEU A 69 4.63 -10.26 5.91
N ALA A 70 4.03 -9.29 6.60
CA ALA A 70 4.72 -8.08 7.05
C ALA A 70 5.93 -8.36 7.95
N ASN A 71 5.95 -9.49 8.65
CA ASN A 71 7.09 -9.91 9.49
C ASN A 71 8.22 -10.59 8.70
N ILE A 72 7.95 -11.04 7.48
CA ILE A 72 8.88 -11.80 6.63
C ILE A 72 9.41 -10.93 5.49
N ASN A 73 8.50 -10.20 4.85
CA ASN A 73 8.76 -9.31 3.72
C ASN A 73 7.73 -8.16 3.73
N PRO A 74 8.03 -7.05 4.42
CA PRO A 74 7.16 -5.88 4.55
C PRO A 74 6.70 -5.32 3.19
N GLU A 75 7.59 -5.26 2.21
CA GLU A 75 7.30 -4.72 0.88
C GLU A 75 6.28 -5.58 0.13
N ALA A 76 6.47 -6.91 0.18
CA ALA A 76 5.52 -7.85 -0.40
C ALA A 76 4.16 -7.76 0.29
N ALA A 77 4.13 -7.58 1.61
CA ALA A 77 2.89 -7.41 2.36
C ALA A 77 2.10 -6.16 1.91
N VAL A 78 2.79 -5.04 1.69
CA VAL A 78 2.19 -3.81 1.13
C VAL A 78 1.64 -4.05 -0.28
N LEU A 79 2.41 -4.71 -1.14
CA LEU A 79 1.98 -5.00 -2.52
C LEU A 79 0.75 -5.92 -2.57
N VAL A 80 0.70 -6.94 -1.72
CA VAL A 80 -0.46 -7.84 -1.61
C VAL A 80 -1.67 -7.10 -1.07
N SER A 81 -1.52 -6.30 -0.01
CA SER A 81 -2.63 -5.51 0.53
C SER A 81 -3.17 -4.46 -0.44
N TRP A 82 -2.30 -3.84 -1.23
CA TRP A 82 -2.73 -2.98 -2.34
C TRP A 82 -3.54 -3.75 -3.37
N ARG A 83 -3.08 -4.96 -3.72
CA ARG A 83 -3.77 -5.80 -4.69
C ARG A 83 -5.17 -6.20 -4.21
N GLU A 84 -5.32 -6.53 -2.93
CA GLU A 84 -6.63 -6.82 -2.35
C GLU A 84 -7.56 -5.60 -2.43
N LEU A 85 -7.07 -4.41 -2.09
CA LEU A 85 -7.85 -3.17 -2.23
C LEU A 85 -8.24 -2.87 -3.70
N GLU A 86 -7.34 -3.10 -4.68
CA GLU A 86 -7.67 -3.02 -6.11
C GLU A 86 -8.80 -3.97 -6.50
N LEU A 87 -8.71 -5.22 -6.06
CA LEU A 87 -9.71 -6.24 -6.34
C LEU A 87 -11.06 -5.90 -5.72
N THR A 88 -11.09 -5.34 -4.51
CA THR A 88 -12.32 -4.84 -3.89
C THR A 88 -12.99 -3.78 -4.76
N ALA A 89 -12.25 -2.77 -5.21
CA ALA A 89 -12.81 -1.72 -6.06
C ALA A 89 -13.36 -2.27 -7.38
N ILE A 90 -12.60 -3.15 -8.05
CA ILE A 90 -13.02 -3.79 -9.31
C ILE A 90 -14.28 -4.63 -9.09
N THR A 91 -14.30 -5.44 -8.03
CA THR A 91 -15.43 -6.32 -7.69
C THR A 91 -16.67 -5.51 -7.36
N ALA A 92 -16.53 -4.43 -6.59
CA ALA A 92 -17.64 -3.55 -6.24
C ALA A 92 -18.27 -2.88 -7.49
N ALA A 93 -17.44 -2.41 -8.42
CA ALA A 93 -17.91 -1.87 -9.70
C ALA A 93 -18.60 -2.95 -10.56
N ALA A 94 -18.04 -4.16 -10.63
CA ALA A 94 -18.60 -5.28 -11.38
C ALA A 94 -19.96 -5.74 -10.82
N ILE A 95 -20.11 -5.85 -9.50
CA ILE A 95 -21.39 -6.18 -8.83
C ILE A 95 -22.47 -5.15 -9.20
N ARG A 96 -22.08 -3.87 -9.30
CA ARG A 96 -22.98 -2.78 -9.71
C ARG A 96 -23.12 -2.61 -11.22
N GLN A 97 -22.52 -3.51 -12.01
CA GLN A 97 -22.55 -3.47 -13.47
C GLN A 97 -22.09 -2.13 -14.05
N LEU A 98 -21.17 -1.46 -13.35
CA LEU A 98 -20.60 -0.20 -13.80
C LEU A 98 -19.52 -0.46 -14.84
N PRO A 99 -19.47 0.32 -15.94
CA PRO A 99 -18.45 0.12 -16.95
C PRO A 99 -17.06 0.45 -16.38
N ILE A 100 -16.11 -0.49 -16.49
CA ILE A 100 -14.72 -0.26 -16.11
C ILE A 100 -13.89 -0.05 -17.38
N LEU A 101 -13.27 1.12 -17.48
CA LEU A 101 -12.44 1.44 -18.64
C LEU A 101 -11.24 0.49 -18.71
N GLY A 102 -11.07 -0.22 -19.83
CA GLY A 102 -10.01 -1.22 -20.04
C GLY A 102 -10.46 -2.68 -19.86
N GLU A 103 -11.70 -2.93 -19.46
CA GLU A 103 -12.26 -4.28 -19.30
C GLU A 103 -12.30 -5.05 -20.64
N SER A 104 -12.59 -4.36 -21.76
CA SER A 104 -12.52 -4.95 -23.11
C SER A 104 -11.13 -5.45 -23.52
N LEU A 105 -10.08 -5.06 -22.80
CA LEU A 105 -8.70 -5.51 -23.00
C LEU A 105 -8.24 -6.51 -21.92
N ASN A 106 -9.16 -7.02 -21.07
CA ASN A 106 -8.86 -7.82 -19.87
C ASN A 106 -7.88 -7.12 -18.91
N ARG A 107 -7.96 -5.78 -18.82
CA ARG A 107 -7.10 -4.92 -18.00
C ARG A 107 -7.92 -3.99 -17.10
N ALA A 108 -8.87 -4.56 -16.36
CA ALA A 108 -9.56 -3.79 -15.32
C ALA A 108 -8.53 -3.28 -14.30
N SER A 109 -8.52 -1.97 -14.05
CA SER A 109 -7.67 -1.35 -13.04
C SER A 109 -8.53 -0.85 -11.88
N GLY A 110 -8.01 -0.95 -10.65
CA GLY A 110 -8.73 -0.47 -9.48
C GLY A 110 -9.04 1.03 -9.57
N ILE A 111 -8.15 1.83 -10.17
CA ILE A 111 -8.43 3.25 -10.38
C ILE A 111 -9.55 3.52 -11.39
N ALA A 112 -9.65 2.73 -12.47
CA ALA A 112 -10.78 2.85 -13.39
C ALA A 112 -12.09 2.47 -12.70
N ALA A 113 -12.07 1.45 -11.84
CA ALA A 113 -13.24 1.07 -11.04
C ALA A 113 -13.65 2.20 -10.06
N MET A 114 -12.69 2.81 -9.36
CA MET A 114 -12.96 3.95 -8.48
C MET A 114 -13.54 5.15 -9.23
N LYS A 115 -13.06 5.44 -10.45
CA LYS A 115 -13.63 6.50 -11.31
C LYS A 115 -15.10 6.24 -11.67
N SER A 116 -15.48 4.99 -11.86
CA SER A 116 -16.88 4.62 -12.14
C SER A 116 -17.74 4.63 -10.88
N LEU A 117 -17.17 4.29 -9.72
CA LEU A 117 -17.87 4.26 -8.42
C LEU A 117 -18.10 5.64 -7.81
N ALA A 118 -17.12 6.55 -7.93
CA ALA A 118 -17.16 7.90 -7.36
C ALA A 118 -18.43 8.72 -7.69
N PRO A 119 -18.92 8.80 -8.93
CA PRO A 119 -20.11 9.61 -9.22
C PRO A 119 -21.43 9.01 -8.73
N VAL A 120 -21.46 7.74 -8.30
CA VAL A 120 -22.71 7.01 -8.00
C VAL A 120 -22.81 6.58 -6.54
N TYR A 121 -21.73 6.05 -5.97
CA TYR A 121 -21.74 5.39 -4.64
C TYR A 121 -20.70 5.95 -3.67
N LEU A 122 -19.67 6.61 -4.17
CA LEU A 122 -18.57 7.15 -3.37
C LEU A 122 -18.47 8.67 -3.59
N SER A 123 -17.37 9.28 -3.16
CA SER A 123 -17.03 10.67 -3.42
C SER A 123 -15.74 10.79 -4.23
N ASP A 124 -15.50 11.95 -4.86
CA ASP A 124 -14.21 12.22 -5.49
C ASP A 124 -13.06 12.15 -4.48
N SER A 125 -13.30 12.54 -3.22
CA SER A 125 -12.32 12.40 -2.16
C SER A 125 -11.97 10.93 -1.89
N ASP A 126 -12.93 10.01 -1.91
CA ASP A 126 -12.65 8.56 -1.75
C ASP A 126 -11.73 8.04 -2.86
N LYS A 127 -11.92 8.53 -4.09
CA LYS A 127 -11.04 8.23 -5.23
C LYS A 127 -9.65 8.84 -5.05
N ASP A 128 -9.56 10.09 -4.62
CA ASP A 128 -8.28 10.76 -4.39
C ASP A 128 -7.47 10.09 -3.25
N TYR A 129 -8.15 9.60 -2.20
CA TYR A 129 -7.53 8.79 -1.15
C TYR A 129 -6.99 7.47 -1.69
N TYR A 130 -7.79 6.78 -2.50
CA TYR A 130 -7.37 5.55 -3.15
C TYR A 130 -6.10 5.77 -4.01
N GLU A 131 -6.06 6.85 -4.80
CA GLU A 131 -4.86 7.23 -5.57
C GLU A 131 -3.65 7.50 -4.66
N SER A 132 -3.85 8.20 -3.54
CA SER A 132 -2.80 8.50 -2.56
C SER A 132 -2.20 7.24 -1.92
N ILE A 133 -3.03 6.24 -1.63
CA ILE A 133 -2.54 4.92 -1.16
C ILE A 133 -1.75 4.24 -2.28
N GLY A 134 -2.22 4.29 -3.52
CA GLY A 134 -1.51 3.75 -4.69
C GLY A 134 -0.15 4.42 -4.93
N ASP A 135 -0.02 5.71 -4.62
CA ASP A 135 1.24 6.45 -4.72
C ASP A 135 2.30 5.95 -3.73
N LEU A 136 1.90 5.51 -2.52
CA LEU A 136 2.81 4.84 -1.58
C LEU A 136 3.38 3.56 -2.19
N VAL A 137 2.58 2.82 -2.95
CA VAL A 137 3.01 1.56 -3.58
C VAL A 137 4.02 1.80 -4.71
N LYS A 138 3.97 2.96 -5.38
CA LYS A 138 4.98 3.34 -6.39
C LYS A 138 6.38 3.44 -5.78
N LEU A 139 6.49 3.85 -4.52
CA LEU A 139 7.75 3.96 -3.79
C LEU A 139 8.46 2.60 -3.71
N ILE A 140 7.72 1.55 -3.37
CA ILE A 140 8.26 0.17 -3.33
C ILE A 140 8.78 -0.26 -4.70
N ARG A 141 8.08 0.12 -5.78
CA ARG A 141 8.53 -0.18 -7.16
C ARG A 141 9.83 0.55 -7.53
N TYR A 142 10.12 1.67 -6.88
CA TYR A 142 11.39 2.40 -7.02
C TYR A 142 12.49 1.88 -6.08
N GLY A 143 12.20 0.84 -5.29
CA GLY A 143 13.17 0.19 -4.40
C GLY A 143 13.22 0.77 -2.99
N GLU A 144 12.20 1.54 -2.60
CA GLU A 144 12.03 2.00 -1.22
C GLU A 144 11.81 0.81 -0.28
N LEU A 145 12.52 0.83 0.85
CA LEU A 145 12.39 -0.18 1.89
C LEU A 145 11.24 0.17 2.83
N VAL A 146 10.60 -0.85 3.37
CA VAL A 146 9.47 -0.69 4.28
C VAL A 146 9.78 -1.44 5.56
N ASP A 147 9.67 -0.78 6.71
CA ASP A 147 9.75 -1.46 8.00
C ASP A 147 8.43 -2.18 8.33
N THR A 148 8.49 -3.22 9.17
CA THR A 148 7.32 -4.03 9.55
C THR A 148 6.19 -3.20 10.17
N LYS A 149 6.48 -2.16 10.93
CA LYS A 149 5.44 -1.31 11.53
C LYS A 149 4.72 -0.52 10.43
N SER A 150 5.47 0.10 9.53
CA SER A 150 4.93 0.84 8.39
C SER A 150 4.13 -0.06 7.43
N ALA A 151 4.56 -1.30 7.21
CA ALA A 151 3.77 -2.27 6.45
C ALA A 151 2.44 -2.59 7.15
N ASN A 152 2.44 -2.86 8.46
CA ASN A 152 1.19 -3.09 9.21
C ASN A 152 0.26 -1.87 9.19
N GLU A 153 0.79 -0.66 9.32
CA GLU A 153 -0.01 0.56 9.22
C GLU A 153 -0.61 0.76 7.82
N PHE A 154 0.10 0.37 6.76
CA PHE A 154 -0.43 0.36 5.41
C PHE A 154 -1.55 -0.68 5.25
N ILE A 155 -1.35 -1.89 5.78
CA ILE A 155 -2.35 -2.98 5.75
C ILE A 155 -3.65 -2.52 6.42
N GLU A 156 -3.56 -1.91 7.60
CA GLU A 156 -4.72 -1.34 8.30
C GLU A 156 -5.46 -0.31 7.44
N LEU A 157 -4.72 0.58 6.80
CA LEU A 157 -5.28 1.64 5.96
C LEU A 157 -5.99 1.07 4.73
N ALA A 158 -5.36 0.12 4.03
CA ALA A 158 -5.93 -0.54 2.86
C ALA A 158 -7.18 -1.36 3.22
N SER A 159 -7.14 -2.11 4.33
CA SER A 159 -8.29 -2.85 4.85
C SER A 159 -9.45 -1.90 5.18
N SER A 160 -9.16 -0.79 5.86
CA SER A 160 -10.17 0.20 6.24
C SER A 160 -10.88 0.79 5.03
N LEU A 161 -10.15 1.14 3.97
CA LEU A 161 -10.77 1.66 2.74
C LEU A 161 -11.55 0.57 1.98
N SER A 162 -11.03 -0.66 1.94
CA SER A 162 -11.70 -1.81 1.31
C SER A 162 -13.07 -2.08 1.96
N GLU A 163 -13.14 -2.04 3.28
CA GLU A 163 -14.38 -2.19 4.04
C GLU A 163 -15.35 -1.04 3.80
N TYR A 164 -14.84 0.19 3.77
CA TYR A 164 -15.65 1.36 3.45
C TYR A 164 -16.28 1.22 2.06
N ILE A 165 -15.50 0.88 1.03
CA ILE A 165 -16.01 0.64 -0.34
C ILE A 165 -17.07 -0.46 -0.31
N THR A 166 -16.83 -1.57 0.38
CA THR A 166 -17.79 -2.67 0.46
C THR A 166 -19.10 -2.24 1.11
N LYS A 167 -19.03 -1.49 2.21
CA LYS A 167 -20.22 -0.99 2.91
C LYS A 167 -21.01 0.00 2.07
N GLN A 168 -20.35 0.95 1.40
CA GLN A 168 -21.05 1.96 0.60
C GLN A 168 -21.61 1.38 -0.70
N VAL A 169 -20.87 0.46 -1.34
CA VAL A 169 -21.19 0.00 -2.69
C VAL A 169 -21.90 -1.34 -2.68
N ILE A 170 -21.43 -2.34 -1.95
CA ILE A 170 -21.97 -3.71 -2.04
C ILE A 170 -23.16 -3.87 -1.10
N ASN A 171 -23.05 -3.35 0.13
CA ASN A 171 -24.08 -3.46 1.17
C ASN A 171 -24.65 -2.09 1.60
N PRO A 172 -25.22 -1.29 0.68
CA PRO A 172 -25.74 0.03 1.03
C PRO A 172 -26.94 -0.13 1.98
N THR A 173 -26.80 0.44 3.18
CA THR A 173 -27.90 0.66 4.13
C THR A 173 -28.83 1.76 3.67
#